data_AF-A0A8C6WQY9-F1
#
_entry.id   AF-A0A8C6WQY9-F1
#
_cell.length_a   1.000
_cell.length_b   1.000
_cell.length_c   1.000
_cell.angle_alpha   90.00
_cell.angle_beta   90.00
_cell.angle_gamma   90.00
#
_symmetry.space_group_name_H-M   'P 1'
#
loop_
_entity.id
_entity.type
_entity.pdbx_description
1 polymer ?
#
loop_
_entity_poly.entity_id
_entity_poly.type
_entity_poly.pdbx_seq_one_letter_code
_entity_poly.pdbx_strand_id
1 'polypeptide(L)'
;MAFVSQRETSGTYTFSSRPRAVDNRSRYREAPPSLFQYGNIMYDRRVVRGNTYAQRVIPTTTQADMAELQRQQEQRRRAVARRRAREQDRVGTPEALQGRQHIEVQTELYLEELSNQVTEVDAECQTHAFLDRPDTPLFIPAKSGVDVATQIEDGELFDFDQEVQPVLEVLVGKVMEQSLLEVMEEEELARLRAQQRAFEERRNAQLCEVQRLQEQERRHTEEKERRIAQQKEVLRREKEVAEKLAARAYTQQHLANLVPSLFTSLRCHGFFTDVLQHEVETNFLPWLMNEVHCTADQRHSSRSVLDGKRVT
;
A
#
# COMPACT_ATOMS: atom_id res chain seq x y z
N MET A 1 4.71 55.48 16.01
CA MET A 1 4.90 55.92 14.61
C MET A 1 5.96 55.00 14.02
N ALA A 2 5.58 53.99 13.23
CA ALA A 2 5.38 54.04 11.77
C ALA A 2 6.70 54.35 11.03
N PHE A 3 7.16 53.72 9.95
CA PHE A 3 6.75 52.60 9.07
C PHE A 3 7.84 52.58 7.97
N VAL A 4 8.36 51.42 7.52
CA VAL A 4 8.93 51.20 6.15
C VAL A 4 8.93 49.67 5.93
N SER A 5 8.04 49.00 5.19
CA SER A 5 7.71 48.96 3.76
C SER A 5 8.85 48.52 2.82
N GLN A 6 8.88 47.23 2.47
CA GLN A 6 9.53 46.74 1.24
C GLN A 6 8.56 45.86 0.44
N ARG A 7 8.64 46.05 -0.87
CA ARG A 7 7.79 45.46 -1.92
C ARG A 7 8.33 44.11 -2.38
N GLU A 8 7.39 43.36 -2.95
CA GLU A 8 7.34 41.99 -3.43
C GLU A 8 8.37 41.61 -4.51
N THR A 9 9.00 40.44 -4.34
CA THR A 9 9.61 39.64 -5.41
C THR A 9 8.74 38.42 -5.69
N SER A 10 8.71 38.00 -6.95
CA SER A 10 7.98 36.87 -7.54
C SER A 10 7.81 35.66 -6.61
N GLY A 11 6.55 35.36 -6.28
CA GLY A 11 6.17 34.36 -5.28
C GLY A 11 6.37 32.91 -5.72
N THR A 12 7.44 32.29 -5.24
CA THR A 12 7.48 30.85 -5.00
C THR A 12 6.60 30.56 -3.77
N TYR A 13 5.55 29.74 -3.92
CA TYR A 13 4.66 29.39 -2.81
C TYR A 13 5.47 28.69 -1.70
N THR A 14 5.80 29.43 -0.65
CA THR A 14 6.55 28.93 0.50
C THR A 14 5.59 28.85 1.68
N PHE A 15 5.14 27.62 1.99
CA PHE A 15 4.33 27.35 3.16
C PHE A 15 5.24 27.31 4.40
N SER A 16 5.22 28.38 5.21
CA SER A 16 5.89 28.41 6.52
C SER A 16 4.84 28.50 7.62
N SER A 17 4.66 27.43 8.40
CA SER A 17 3.92 27.49 9.66
C SER A 17 4.91 27.76 10.79
N ARG A 18 4.61 28.75 11.65
CA ARG A 18 5.37 28.94 12.90
C ARG A 18 5.04 27.76 13.84
N PRO A 19 6.03 27.13 14.48
CA PRO A 19 5.76 26.06 15.43
C PRO A 19 4.93 26.61 16.59
N ARG A 20 3.69 26.14 16.71
CA ARG A 20 2.81 26.46 17.82
C ARG A 20 3.00 25.38 18.89
N ALA A 21 3.29 25.81 20.12
CA ALA A 21 3.35 24.89 21.25
C ALA A 21 2.02 24.14 21.39
N VAL A 22 2.10 22.83 21.57
CA VAL A 22 0.94 21.96 21.75
C VAL A 22 0.34 22.27 23.13
N ASP A 23 -0.87 22.82 23.16
CA ASP A 23 -1.61 23.01 24.42
C ASP A 23 -1.78 21.65 25.11
N ASN A 24 -1.38 21.57 26.38
CA ASN A 24 -1.54 20.39 27.22
C ASN A 24 -3.03 20.03 27.30
N ARG A 25 -3.45 19.00 26.55
CA ARG A 25 -4.76 18.39 26.70
C ARG A 25 -4.81 17.66 28.04
N SER A 26 -5.85 17.93 28.83
CA SER A 26 -6.19 17.09 30.00
C SER A 26 -6.34 15.63 29.55
N ARG A 27 -5.71 14.70 30.27
CA ARG A 27 -5.74 13.25 29.96
C ARG A 27 -7.10 12.57 30.18
N TYR A 28 -8.15 13.34 30.44
CA TYR A 28 -9.54 12.90 30.42
C TYR A 28 -10.39 14.05 29.88
N ARG A 29 -11.27 13.75 28.93
CA ARG A 29 -12.27 14.71 28.44
C ARG A 29 -13.65 14.11 28.66
N GLU A 30 -14.34 14.66 29.66
CA GLU A 30 -15.79 14.59 29.78
C GLU A 30 -16.45 15.13 28.51
N ALA A 31 -17.53 14.47 28.08
CA ALA A 31 -18.27 14.82 26.88
C ALA A 31 -18.94 16.20 27.02
N PRO A 32 -18.69 17.16 26.12
CA PRO A 32 -19.45 18.41 26.11
C PRO A 32 -20.77 18.25 25.35
N PRO A 33 -21.83 18.97 25.76
CA PRO A 33 -23.14 18.93 25.13
C PRO A 33 -23.07 19.55 23.72
N SER A 34 -23.77 18.90 22.79
CA SER A 34 -23.96 19.31 21.41
C SER A 34 -24.71 20.63 21.30
N LEU A 35 -24.00 21.70 20.95
CA LEU A 35 -24.58 22.90 20.35
C LEU A 35 -23.70 23.32 19.17
N PHE A 36 -23.90 22.64 18.04
CA PHE A 36 -23.36 23.07 16.75
C PHE A 36 -24.12 24.32 16.31
N GLN A 37 -23.55 25.49 16.56
CA GLN A 37 -23.99 26.74 15.95
C GLN A 37 -23.53 26.72 14.48
N TYR A 38 -24.38 26.23 13.58
CA TYR A 38 -24.12 26.33 12.14
C TYR A 38 -24.14 27.82 11.75
N GLY A 39 -22.97 28.38 11.47
CA GLY A 39 -22.86 29.69 10.84
C GLY A 39 -23.43 29.62 9.44
N ASN A 40 -24.40 30.47 9.12
CA ASN A 40 -25.00 30.53 7.79
C ASN A 40 -23.91 30.73 6.73
N ILE A 41 -23.71 29.71 5.90
CA ILE A 41 -22.74 29.67 4.80
C ILE A 41 -22.98 30.81 3.79
N MET A 42 -24.17 31.42 3.83
CA MET A 42 -24.59 32.62 3.08
C MET A 42 -23.90 33.93 3.51
N TYR A 43 -23.21 33.95 4.65
CA TYR A 43 -22.45 35.13 5.10
C TYR A 43 -20.95 34.85 5.30
N ASP A 44 -20.51 33.62 5.00
CA ASP A 44 -19.09 33.27 5.09
C ASP A 44 -18.31 33.91 3.94
N ARG A 45 -17.35 34.77 4.29
CA ARG A 45 -16.46 35.47 3.35
C ARG A 45 -15.53 34.54 2.59
N ARG A 46 -15.33 33.30 3.08
CA ARG A 46 -14.49 32.29 2.43
C ARG A 46 -15.21 31.59 1.27
N VAL A 47 -16.54 31.68 1.24
CA VAL A 47 -17.36 30.99 0.25
C VAL A 47 -17.68 31.94 -0.89
N VAL A 48 -16.93 31.81 -1.98
CA VAL A 48 -17.12 32.59 -3.22
C VAL A 48 -18.37 32.07 -3.93
N ARG A 49 -19.38 32.92 -4.07
CA ARG A 49 -20.64 32.58 -4.75
C ARG A 49 -20.67 33.24 -6.11
N GLY A 50 -20.57 32.43 -7.16
CA GLY A 50 -20.59 32.88 -8.55
C GLY A 50 -20.10 31.79 -9.50
N ASN A 51 -20.48 31.90 -10.77
CA ASN A 51 -20.05 30.98 -11.83
C ASN A 51 -18.58 31.25 -12.20
N THR A 52 -17.72 30.22 -12.16
CA THR A 52 -16.26 30.32 -12.34
C THR A 52 -15.80 30.41 -13.81
N TYR A 53 -16.73 30.35 -14.77
CA TYR A 53 -16.42 30.41 -16.21
C TYR A 53 -16.21 31.82 -16.79
N ALA A 54 -16.33 32.88 -15.99
CA ALA A 54 -16.08 34.26 -16.42
C ALA A 54 -14.81 34.87 -15.78
N GLN A 55 -13.85 34.05 -15.34
CA GLN A 55 -12.51 34.55 -15.03
C GLN A 55 -11.82 34.98 -16.33
N ARG A 56 -11.99 36.26 -16.67
CA ARG A 56 -11.06 36.94 -17.57
C ARG A 56 -9.68 36.86 -16.91
N VAL A 57 -8.78 36.09 -17.51
CA VAL A 57 -7.36 36.10 -17.15
C VAL A 57 -6.84 37.48 -17.57
N ILE A 58 -6.71 38.40 -16.62
CA ILE A 58 -6.17 39.74 -16.87
C ILE A 58 -4.64 39.61 -16.84
N PRO A 59 -3.92 39.96 -17.91
CA PRO A 59 -2.46 39.92 -17.94
C PRO A 59 -1.85 40.86 -16.90
N THR A 60 -0.75 40.47 -16.26
CA THR A 60 -0.02 41.17 -15.18
C THR A 60 0.52 42.57 -15.55
N THR A 61 0.27 43.06 -16.77
CA THR A 61 0.68 44.39 -17.27
C THR A 61 -0.30 45.52 -16.91
N THR A 62 -1.50 45.24 -16.38
CA THR A 62 -2.50 46.27 -16.02
C THR A 62 -2.59 46.53 -14.51
N GLN A 63 -1.46 46.49 -13.79
CA GLN A 63 -1.45 47.00 -12.40
C GLN A 63 -1.50 48.53 -12.33
N ALA A 64 -1.08 49.23 -13.39
CA ALA A 64 -1.17 50.69 -13.51
C ALA A 64 -2.63 51.18 -13.54
N ASP A 65 -3.52 50.47 -14.24
CA ASP A 65 -4.93 50.86 -14.39
C ASP A 65 -5.74 50.73 -13.09
N MET A 66 -5.38 49.81 -12.19
CA MET A 66 -6.09 49.65 -10.90
C MET A 66 -5.84 50.81 -9.94
N ALA A 67 -4.64 51.39 -9.95
CA ALA A 67 -4.31 52.59 -9.18
C ALA A 67 -4.98 53.84 -9.78
N GLU A 68 -5.08 53.93 -11.10
CA GLU A 68 -5.81 55.00 -11.78
C GLU A 68 -7.33 54.90 -11.56
N LEU A 69 -7.91 53.69 -11.59
CA LEU A 69 -9.33 53.48 -11.27
C LEU A 69 -9.65 53.85 -9.82
N GLN A 70 -8.75 53.55 -8.87
CA GLN A 70 -8.89 53.96 -7.47
C GLN A 70 -8.82 55.49 -7.32
N ARG A 71 -7.86 56.16 -7.97
CA ARG A 71 -7.79 57.64 -8.00
C ARG A 71 -9.05 58.25 -8.61
N GLN A 72 -9.60 57.66 -9.68
CA GLN A 72 -10.81 58.13 -10.34
C GLN A 72 -12.06 57.92 -9.48
N GLN A 73 -12.14 56.81 -8.73
CA GLN A 73 -13.20 56.57 -7.73
C GLN A 73 -13.09 57.53 -6.54
N GLU A 74 -11.87 57.84 -6.08
CA GLU A 74 -11.62 58.82 -5.02
C GLU A 74 -11.99 60.24 -5.47
N GLN A 75 -11.62 60.64 -6.69
CA GLN A 75 -12.04 61.90 -7.30
C GLN A 75 -13.56 61.99 -7.45
N ARG A 76 -14.24 60.92 -7.89
CA ARG A 76 -15.71 60.86 -7.92
C ARG A 76 -16.32 60.99 -6.53
N ARG A 77 -15.75 60.32 -5.51
CA ARG A 77 -16.17 60.47 -4.10
C ARG A 77 -16.00 61.92 -3.61
N ARG A 78 -14.88 62.56 -3.95
CA ARG A 78 -14.58 63.95 -3.57
C ARG A 78 -15.48 64.95 -4.29
N ALA A 79 -15.82 64.69 -5.56
CA ALA A 79 -16.78 65.49 -6.32
C ALA A 79 -18.21 65.36 -5.76
N VAL A 80 -18.63 64.15 -5.38
CA VAL A 80 -19.91 63.92 -4.70
C VAL A 80 -19.93 64.57 -3.31
N ALA A 81 -18.83 64.53 -2.56
CA ALA A 81 -18.70 65.23 -1.28
C ALA A 81 -18.77 66.75 -1.44
N ARG A 82 -18.12 67.33 -2.47
CA ARG A 82 -18.24 68.76 -2.81
C ARG A 82 -19.66 69.13 -3.24
N ARG A 83 -20.34 68.26 -3.99
CA ARG A 83 -21.74 68.47 -4.38
C ARG A 83 -22.66 68.45 -3.15
N ARG A 84 -22.48 67.48 -2.23
CA ARG A 84 -23.18 67.43 -0.95
C ARG A 84 -22.89 68.64 -0.06
N ALA A 85 -21.65 69.14 -0.03
CA ALA A 85 -21.29 70.35 0.71
C ALA A 85 -21.96 71.60 0.11
N ARG A 86 -21.97 71.75 -1.23
CA ARG A 86 -22.72 72.83 -1.90
C ARG A 86 -24.24 72.73 -1.70
N GLU A 87 -24.77 71.51 -1.56
CA GLU A 87 -26.18 71.30 -1.22
C GLU A 87 -26.46 71.62 0.26
N GLN A 88 -25.50 71.43 1.18
CA GLN A 88 -25.62 71.84 2.59
C GLN A 88 -25.46 73.35 2.80
N ASP A 89 -24.62 74.04 2.00
CA ASP A 89 -24.41 75.50 2.06
C ASP A 89 -25.45 76.32 1.28
N ARG A 90 -26.38 75.66 0.57
CA ARG A 90 -27.52 76.35 -0.05
C ARG A 90 -28.61 76.58 0.99
N VAL A 91 -28.65 77.79 1.54
CA VAL A 91 -29.86 78.31 2.19
C VAL A 91 -30.93 78.44 1.12
N GLY A 92 -31.80 77.44 0.99
CA GLY A 92 -32.89 77.44 0.02
C GLY A 92 -33.92 78.52 0.34
N THR A 93 -34.37 79.25 -0.69
CA THR A 93 -35.51 80.15 -0.60
C THR A 93 -36.74 79.35 -0.12
N PRO A 94 -37.46 79.78 0.94
CA PRO A 94 -38.60 79.02 1.46
C PRO A 94 -39.69 78.84 0.40
N GLU A 95 -40.43 77.72 0.48
CA GLU A 95 -41.44 77.34 -0.51
C GLU A 95 -42.61 78.35 -0.58
N ALA A 96 -43.14 78.57 -1.79
CA ALA A 96 -44.22 79.52 -2.03
C ALA A 96 -45.49 79.11 -1.29
N LEU A 97 -46.10 80.05 -0.56
CA LEU A 97 -47.39 79.82 0.09
C LEU A 97 -48.47 79.49 -0.95
N GLN A 98 -49.30 78.50 -0.65
CA GLN A 98 -50.27 77.89 -1.57
C GLN A 98 -51.18 78.95 -2.22
N GLY A 99 -51.13 79.05 -3.55
CA GLY A 99 -51.89 80.03 -4.34
C GLY A 99 -51.12 81.27 -4.78
N ARG A 100 -49.82 81.40 -4.47
CA ARG A 100 -48.93 82.45 -4.99
C ARG A 100 -47.71 81.84 -5.68
N GLN A 101 -47.31 82.39 -6.82
CA GLN A 101 -46.08 81.99 -7.51
C GLN A 101 -44.97 83.02 -7.23
N HIS A 102 -43.78 82.54 -6.90
CA HIS A 102 -42.60 83.40 -6.80
C HIS A 102 -42.20 83.86 -8.20
N ILE A 103 -42.00 85.18 -8.34
CA ILE A 103 -41.49 85.80 -9.55
C ILE A 103 -40.05 86.23 -9.26
N GLU A 104 -39.13 85.85 -10.15
CA GLU A 104 -37.75 86.29 -10.10
C GLU A 104 -37.69 87.77 -10.50
N VAL A 105 -37.22 88.61 -9.58
CA VAL A 105 -37.03 90.05 -9.83
C VAL A 105 -35.54 90.26 -10.07
N GLN A 106 -35.19 90.93 -11.18
CA GLN A 106 -33.81 91.31 -11.48
C GLN A 106 -33.26 92.23 -10.38
N THR A 107 -32.46 91.66 -9.48
CA THR A 107 -31.66 92.39 -8.49
C THR A 107 -30.20 92.53 -8.89
N GLU A 108 -29.87 92.08 -10.10
CA GLU A 108 -28.57 92.25 -10.73
C GLU A 108 -28.45 93.67 -11.28
N LEU A 109 -27.27 94.28 -11.17
CA LEU A 109 -27.02 95.64 -11.64
C LEU A 109 -27.18 95.68 -13.18
N TYR A 110 -28.32 96.14 -13.68
CA TYR A 110 -28.62 96.24 -15.10
C TYR A 110 -28.17 97.61 -15.63
N LEU A 111 -27.04 97.65 -16.33
CA LEU A 111 -26.54 98.83 -17.03
C LEU A 111 -26.85 98.69 -18.52
N GLU A 112 -27.72 99.56 -19.03
CA GLU A 112 -27.96 99.73 -20.48
C GLU A 112 -26.90 100.66 -21.07
N GLU A 113 -26.09 100.16 -22.00
CA GLU A 113 -25.31 101.02 -22.90
C GLU A 113 -26.22 101.58 -23.99
N LEU A 114 -26.63 102.84 -23.83
CA LEU A 114 -27.30 103.62 -24.87
C LEU A 114 -26.24 104.17 -25.85
N SER A 115 -26.18 103.59 -27.05
CA SER A 115 -25.31 104.06 -28.13
C SER A 115 -25.95 105.24 -28.87
N ASN A 116 -25.54 106.47 -28.57
CA ASN A 116 -25.71 107.63 -29.46
C ASN A 116 -24.49 108.57 -29.30
N GLN A 117 -23.73 108.71 -30.39
CA GLN A 117 -22.45 109.40 -30.48
C GLN A 117 -22.61 110.93 -30.33
N VAL A 118 -21.73 111.54 -29.53
CA VAL A 118 -21.46 112.98 -29.57
C VAL A 118 -19.99 113.16 -29.92
N THR A 119 -19.74 113.92 -30.98
CA THR A 119 -18.40 114.29 -31.44
C THR A 119 -17.86 115.38 -30.52
N GLU A 120 -16.88 115.05 -29.69
CA GLU A 120 -16.19 116.01 -28.83
C GLU A 120 -14.73 116.14 -29.24
N VAL A 121 -14.31 117.41 -29.27
CA VAL A 121 -13.05 117.91 -29.81
C VAL A 121 -12.00 117.86 -28.71
N ASP A 122 -10.85 117.26 -29.00
CA ASP A 122 -9.75 117.15 -28.06
C ASP A 122 -9.16 118.52 -27.69
N ALA A 123 -9.07 118.78 -26.39
CA ALA A 123 -8.20 119.81 -25.80
C ALA A 123 -7.42 119.17 -24.63
N GLU A 124 -6.10 119.20 -24.74
CA GLU A 124 -5.16 118.43 -23.94
C GLU A 124 -5.03 118.94 -22.48
N CYS A 125 -4.95 118.00 -21.54
CA CYS A 125 -4.29 118.19 -20.25
C CYS A 125 -3.51 116.91 -19.94
N GLN A 126 -2.17 116.97 -20.03
CA GLN A 126 -1.29 115.89 -19.56
C GLN A 126 -1.33 115.82 -18.03
N THR A 127 -2.34 115.15 -17.49
CA THR A 127 -2.34 114.62 -16.14
C THR A 127 -1.97 113.15 -16.25
N HIS A 128 -0.68 112.81 -16.09
CA HIS A 128 -0.30 111.42 -15.91
C HIS A 128 -1.06 110.86 -14.70
N ALA A 129 -1.87 109.84 -14.91
CA ALA A 129 -2.36 109.01 -13.83
C ALA A 129 -1.13 108.44 -13.10
N PHE A 130 -0.98 108.77 -11.81
CA PHE A 130 -0.01 108.11 -10.94
C PHE A 130 -0.40 106.62 -10.88
N LEU A 131 0.17 105.81 -11.76
CA LEU A 131 0.12 104.36 -11.65
C LEU A 131 1.05 103.98 -10.50
N ASP A 132 0.50 103.29 -9.49
CA ASP A 132 1.31 102.71 -8.44
C ASP A 132 2.38 101.80 -9.05
N ARG A 133 3.63 102.01 -8.64
CA ARG A 133 4.75 101.20 -9.09
C ARG A 133 4.46 99.74 -8.71
N PRO A 134 4.60 98.76 -9.63
CA PRO A 134 4.47 97.36 -9.24
C PRO A 134 5.44 97.04 -8.11
N ASP A 135 5.01 96.17 -7.19
CA ASP A 135 5.82 95.75 -6.06
C ASP A 135 7.22 95.35 -6.53
N THR A 136 8.24 95.91 -5.88
CA THR A 136 9.62 95.60 -6.26
C THR A 136 9.85 94.10 -6.05
N PRO A 137 10.37 93.38 -7.06
CA PRO A 137 10.58 91.94 -6.94
C PRO A 137 11.47 91.65 -5.73
N LEU A 138 11.08 90.66 -4.92
CA LEU A 138 11.85 90.23 -3.77
C LEU A 138 13.27 89.87 -4.22
N PHE A 139 14.27 90.55 -3.66
CA PHE A 139 15.66 90.26 -3.93
C PHE A 139 16.02 88.89 -3.35
N ILE A 140 16.18 87.89 -4.21
CA ILE A 140 16.75 86.58 -3.86
C ILE A 140 18.26 86.69 -4.12
N PRO A 141 19.11 86.70 -3.08
CA PRO A 141 20.55 86.71 -3.28
C PRO A 141 20.98 85.52 -4.13
N ALA A 142 21.89 85.72 -5.07
CA ALA A 142 22.51 84.62 -5.78
C ALA A 142 23.19 83.70 -4.76
N LYS A 143 22.96 82.38 -4.89
CA LYS A 143 23.59 81.38 -4.04
C LYS A 143 25.10 81.62 -4.03
N SER A 144 25.61 82.04 -2.87
CA SER A 144 27.03 82.33 -2.67
C SER A 144 27.61 81.15 -1.91
N GLY A 145 28.22 80.22 -2.65
CA GLY A 145 28.85 79.01 -2.15
C GLY A 145 29.33 78.15 -3.33
N VAL A 146 30.47 77.47 -3.16
CA VAL A 146 30.98 76.54 -4.18
C VAL A 146 30.29 75.20 -3.98
N ASP A 147 29.63 74.71 -5.02
CA ASP A 147 29.02 73.38 -5.01
C ASP A 147 30.09 72.31 -5.17
N VAL A 148 30.17 71.40 -4.19
CA VAL A 148 31.07 70.25 -4.19
C VAL A 148 30.23 68.98 -4.20
N ALA A 149 30.38 68.16 -5.24
CA ALA A 149 29.85 66.81 -5.26
C ALA A 149 30.94 65.86 -4.75
N THR A 150 30.55 64.93 -3.87
CA THR A 150 31.38 63.80 -3.47
C THR A 150 30.68 62.53 -3.94
N GLN A 151 31.40 61.68 -4.64
CA GLN A 151 30.93 60.40 -5.15
C GLN A 151 31.92 59.34 -4.67
N ILE A 152 31.40 58.22 -4.18
CA ILE A 152 32.21 57.06 -3.84
C ILE A 152 32.26 56.17 -5.10
N GLU A 153 33.47 55.83 -5.52
CA GLU A 153 33.71 55.01 -6.71
C GLU A 153 33.71 53.51 -6.36
N ASP A 154 33.52 52.67 -7.38
CA ASP A 154 33.49 51.22 -7.20
C ASP A 154 34.82 50.71 -6.59
N GLY A 155 34.72 50.09 -5.41
CA GLY A 155 35.87 49.52 -4.69
C GLY A 155 36.49 50.41 -3.61
N GLU A 156 36.07 51.67 -3.47
CA GLU A 156 36.63 52.60 -2.48
C GLU A 156 36.29 52.23 -1.02
N LEU A 157 35.19 51.49 -0.82
CA LEU A 157 34.73 51.00 0.49
C LEU A 157 34.96 49.50 0.72
N PHE A 158 35.62 48.80 -0.22
CA PHE A 158 35.76 47.34 -0.13
C PHE A 158 36.82 46.95 0.91
N ASP A 159 36.39 46.21 1.94
CA ASP A 159 37.26 45.60 2.94
C ASP A 159 37.33 44.08 2.71
N PHE A 160 38.45 43.61 2.18
CA PHE A 160 38.64 42.19 1.86
C PHE A 160 38.42 41.28 3.08
N ASP A 161 38.91 41.68 4.26
CA ASP A 161 38.87 40.83 5.45
C ASP A 161 37.46 40.66 6.00
N GLN A 162 36.55 41.61 5.74
CA GLN A 162 35.13 41.49 6.05
C GLN A 162 34.36 40.72 4.97
N GLU A 163 34.60 41.06 3.71
CA GLU A 163 33.82 40.52 2.58
C GLU A 163 34.17 39.06 2.25
N VAL A 164 35.37 38.58 2.61
CA VAL A 164 35.77 37.18 2.39
C VAL A 164 35.21 36.22 3.44
N GLN A 165 34.80 36.72 4.62
CA GLN A 165 34.34 35.87 5.73
C GLN A 165 33.16 34.96 5.35
N PRO A 166 32.08 35.43 4.71
CA PRO A 166 30.96 34.57 4.33
C PRO A 166 31.37 33.49 3.32
N VAL A 167 32.31 33.81 2.42
CA VAL A 167 32.80 32.87 1.40
C VAL A 167 33.61 31.76 2.06
N LEU A 168 34.51 32.12 2.98
CA LEU A 168 35.33 31.15 3.72
C LEU A 168 34.47 30.30 4.65
N GLU A 169 33.48 30.90 5.33
CA GLU A 169 32.57 30.16 6.21
C GLU A 169 31.81 29.08 5.44
N VAL A 170 31.25 29.42 4.28
CA VAL A 170 30.55 28.46 3.42
C VAL A 170 31.52 27.39 2.90
N LEU A 171 32.71 27.78 2.46
CA LEU A 171 33.68 26.85 1.88
C LEU A 171 34.20 25.85 2.93
N VAL A 172 34.60 26.34 4.11
CA VAL A 172 35.04 25.49 5.21
C VAL A 172 33.89 24.63 5.72
N GLY A 173 32.70 25.22 5.90
CA GLY A 173 31.51 24.49 6.34
C GLY A 173 31.16 23.35 5.38
N LYS A 174 31.19 23.60 4.07
CA LYS A 174 30.88 22.58 3.07
C LYS A 174 31.93 21.47 3.03
N VAL A 175 33.21 21.82 3.11
CA VAL A 175 34.30 20.82 3.12
C VAL A 175 34.22 19.94 4.37
N MET A 176 33.96 20.53 5.54
CA MET A 176 33.82 19.79 6.80
C MET A 176 32.57 18.88 6.78
N GLU A 177 31.44 19.39 6.30
CA GLU A 177 30.21 18.60 6.18
C GLU A 177 30.41 17.43 5.21
N GLN A 178 30.98 17.68 4.03
CA GLN A 178 31.22 16.65 3.03
C GLN A 178 32.19 15.58 3.53
N SER A 179 33.33 15.99 4.11
CA SER A 179 34.31 15.04 4.66
C SER A 179 33.74 14.20 5.80
N LEU A 180 32.90 14.76 6.67
CA LEU A 180 32.24 13.99 7.72
C LEU A 180 31.28 12.94 7.13
N LEU A 181 30.47 13.31 6.13
CA LEU A 181 29.54 12.39 5.47
C LEU A 181 30.27 11.24 4.77
N GLU A 182 31.36 11.55 4.05
CA GLU A 182 32.18 10.55 3.35
C GLU A 182 32.79 9.54 4.35
N VAL A 183 33.38 10.02 5.44
CA VAL A 183 33.97 9.14 6.47
C VAL A 183 32.91 8.26 7.13
N MET A 184 31.73 8.82 7.42
CA MET A 184 30.61 8.04 7.99
C MET A 184 30.13 6.94 7.03
N GLU A 185 30.01 7.25 5.73
CA GLU A 185 29.63 6.27 4.71
C GLU A 185 30.69 5.17 4.56
N GLU A 186 31.97 5.52 4.54
CA GLU A 186 33.08 4.55 4.45
C GLU A 186 33.08 3.59 5.65
N GLU A 187 32.88 4.10 6.87
CA GLU A 187 32.78 3.26 8.06
C GLU A 187 31.56 2.32 8.02
N GLU A 188 30.40 2.83 7.57
CA GLU A 188 29.19 2.01 7.43
C GLU A 188 29.41 0.88 6.41
N LEU A 189 29.94 1.21 5.23
CA LEU A 189 30.26 0.23 4.19
C LEU A 189 31.28 -0.80 4.68
N ALA A 190 32.28 -0.39 5.45
CA ALA A 190 33.25 -1.31 6.04
C ALA A 190 32.60 -2.28 7.03
N ARG A 191 31.69 -1.80 7.89
CA ARG A 191 30.94 -2.65 8.83
C ARG A 191 30.02 -3.63 8.10
N LEU A 192 29.28 -3.17 7.09
CA LEU A 192 28.40 -4.03 6.28
C LEU A 192 29.20 -5.13 5.56
N ARG A 193 30.34 -4.78 4.95
CA ARG A 193 31.24 -5.77 4.30
C ARG A 193 31.82 -6.75 5.30
N ALA A 194 32.20 -6.32 6.50
CA ALA A 194 32.67 -7.21 7.55
C ALA A 194 31.56 -8.18 8.01
N GLN A 195 30.34 -7.68 8.18
CA GLN A 195 29.18 -8.50 8.54
C GLN A 195 28.84 -9.53 7.44
N GLN A 196 28.86 -9.13 6.17
CA GLN A 196 28.63 -10.04 5.04
C GLN A 196 29.67 -11.15 5.01
N ARG A 197 30.97 -10.83 5.11
CA ARG A 197 32.05 -11.83 5.17
C ARG A 197 31.86 -12.81 6.32
N ALA A 198 31.59 -12.32 7.53
CA ALA A 198 31.36 -13.17 8.68
C ALA A 198 30.11 -14.08 8.52
N PHE A 199 29.06 -13.58 7.86
CA PHE A 199 27.89 -14.39 7.54
C PHE A 199 28.18 -15.46 6.50
N GLU A 200 28.90 -15.13 5.43
CA GLU A 200 29.31 -16.06 4.38
C GLU A 200 30.21 -17.16 4.93
N GLU A 201 31.18 -16.83 5.77
CA GLU A 201 32.04 -17.80 6.45
C GLU A 201 31.22 -18.80 7.28
N ARG A 202 30.28 -18.31 8.10
CA ARG A 202 29.38 -19.16 8.89
C ARG A 202 28.51 -20.03 8.01
N ARG A 203 27.94 -19.47 6.95
CA ARG A 203 27.08 -20.18 6.00
C ARG A 203 27.86 -21.28 5.27
N ASN A 204 29.09 -21.00 4.84
CA ASN A 204 29.95 -21.97 4.17
C ASN A 204 30.33 -23.11 5.12
N ALA A 205 30.69 -22.79 6.37
CA ALA A 205 30.97 -23.81 7.38
C ALA A 205 29.75 -24.72 7.63
N GLN A 206 28.56 -24.13 7.78
CA GLN A 206 27.31 -24.86 7.95
C GLN A 206 26.99 -25.74 6.73
N LEU A 207 27.16 -25.23 5.51
CA LEU A 207 26.93 -26.00 4.28
C LEU A 207 27.86 -27.22 4.20
N CYS A 208 29.14 -27.05 4.52
CA CYS A 208 30.08 -28.17 4.57
C CYS A 208 29.68 -29.23 5.61
N GLU A 209 29.21 -28.81 6.78
CA GLU A 209 28.74 -29.72 7.83
C GLU A 209 27.48 -30.49 7.40
N VAL A 210 26.50 -29.79 6.82
CA VAL A 210 25.26 -30.40 6.31
C VAL A 210 25.58 -31.43 5.22
N GLN A 211 26.46 -31.10 4.27
CA GLN A 211 26.88 -32.05 3.23
C GLN A 211 27.55 -33.29 3.83
N ARG A 212 28.40 -33.12 4.85
CA ARG A 212 29.03 -34.24 5.56
C ARG A 212 27.98 -35.16 6.21
N LEU A 213 26.98 -34.57 6.88
CA LEU A 213 25.91 -35.33 7.54
C LEU A 213 24.99 -36.03 6.52
N GLN A 214 24.64 -35.37 5.43
CA GLN A 214 23.84 -35.95 4.35
C GLN A 214 24.54 -37.16 3.71
N GLU A 215 25.85 -37.06 3.45
CA GLU A 215 26.62 -38.18 2.91
C GLU A 215 26.69 -39.36 3.89
N GLN A 216 26.83 -39.08 5.20
CA GLN A 216 26.77 -40.12 6.24
C GLN A 216 25.39 -40.78 6.31
N GLU A 217 24.32 -39.99 6.25
CA GLU A 217 22.95 -40.48 6.24
C GLU A 217 22.70 -41.34 5.01
N ARG A 218 23.14 -40.90 3.82
CA ARG A 218 23.03 -41.69 2.57
C ARG A 218 23.69 -43.07 2.71
N ARG A 219 24.88 -43.14 3.30
CA ARG A 219 25.57 -44.43 3.54
C ARG A 219 24.79 -45.32 4.50
N HIS A 220 24.25 -44.74 5.58
CA HIS A 220 23.45 -45.48 6.55
C HIS A 220 22.13 -45.98 5.97
N THR A 221 21.44 -45.19 5.16
CA THR A 221 20.20 -45.60 4.50
C THR A 221 20.47 -46.71 3.48
N GLU A 222 21.50 -46.55 2.65
CA GLU A 222 21.93 -47.60 1.70
C GLU A 222 22.27 -48.91 2.41
N GLU A 223 23.02 -48.88 3.52
CA GLU A 223 23.32 -50.10 4.28
C GLU A 223 22.05 -50.70 4.90
N LYS A 224 21.20 -49.88 5.50
CA LYS A 224 19.94 -50.32 6.11
C LYS A 224 19.04 -51.00 5.07
N GLU A 225 18.91 -50.43 3.87
CA GLU A 225 18.15 -51.02 2.77
C GLU A 225 18.72 -52.37 2.34
N ARG A 226 20.05 -52.49 2.22
CA ARG A 226 20.71 -53.78 1.92
C ARG A 226 20.42 -54.82 3.00
N ARG A 227 20.46 -54.46 4.28
CA ARG A 227 20.14 -55.37 5.40
C ARG A 227 18.68 -55.79 5.36
N ILE A 228 17.75 -54.87 5.11
CA ILE A 228 16.32 -55.17 4.99
C ILE A 228 16.07 -56.13 3.81
N ALA A 229 16.71 -55.91 2.66
CA ALA A 229 16.59 -56.78 1.50
C ALA A 229 17.10 -58.20 1.80
N GLN A 230 18.27 -58.32 2.45
CA GLN A 230 18.82 -59.59 2.89
C GLN A 230 17.87 -60.31 3.86
N GLN A 231 17.37 -59.61 4.88
CA GLN A 231 16.47 -60.19 5.87
C GLN A 231 15.14 -60.65 5.25
N LYS A 232 14.61 -59.89 4.28
CA LYS A 232 13.39 -60.26 3.55
C LYS A 232 13.59 -61.55 2.75
N GLU A 233 14.74 -61.71 2.11
CA GLU A 233 15.10 -62.93 1.38
C GLU A 233 15.31 -64.14 2.30
N VAL A 234 15.88 -63.94 3.50
CA VAL A 234 15.98 -64.99 4.52
C VAL A 234 14.58 -65.41 4.98
N LEU A 235 13.73 -64.46 5.32
CA LEU A 235 12.36 -64.72 5.78
C LEU A 235 11.51 -65.41 4.71
N ARG A 236 11.71 -65.08 3.42
CA ARG A 236 11.05 -65.82 2.31
C ARG A 236 11.47 -67.28 2.31
N ARG A 237 12.78 -67.56 2.40
CA ARG A 237 13.29 -68.94 2.46
C ARG A 237 12.81 -69.69 3.69
N GLU A 238 12.78 -69.04 4.85
CA GLU A 238 12.25 -69.65 6.09
C GLU A 238 10.79 -70.05 5.93
N LYS A 239 9.95 -69.20 5.32
CA LYS A 239 8.55 -69.53 5.01
C LYS A 239 8.45 -70.73 4.08
N GLU A 240 9.19 -70.74 2.98
CA GLU A 240 9.22 -71.86 2.02
C GLU A 240 9.63 -73.17 2.71
N VAL A 241 10.63 -73.12 3.61
CA VAL A 241 11.09 -74.30 4.38
C VAL A 241 10.03 -74.74 5.39
N ALA A 242 9.41 -73.79 6.10
CA ALA A 242 8.36 -74.09 7.08
C ALA A 242 7.14 -74.75 6.42
N GLU A 243 6.70 -74.25 5.25
CA GLU A 243 5.62 -74.84 4.47
C GLU A 243 5.95 -76.26 4.00
N LYS A 244 7.16 -76.48 3.49
CA LYS A 244 7.64 -77.82 3.09
C LYS A 244 7.65 -78.78 4.28
N LEU A 245 8.12 -78.33 5.44
CA LEU A 245 8.16 -79.13 6.65
C LEU A 245 6.74 -79.45 7.15
N ALA A 246 5.84 -78.48 7.14
CA ALA A 246 4.44 -78.65 7.51
C ALA A 246 3.73 -79.64 6.58
N ALA A 247 3.91 -79.50 5.25
CA ALA A 247 3.35 -80.43 4.28
C ALA A 247 3.89 -81.86 4.49
N ARG A 248 5.20 -82.01 4.69
CA ARG A 248 5.80 -83.32 5.01
C ARG A 248 5.21 -83.91 6.29
N ALA A 249 5.17 -83.15 7.38
CA ALA A 249 4.61 -83.62 8.65
C ALA A 249 3.13 -84.02 8.51
N TYR A 250 2.33 -83.22 7.81
CA TYR A 250 0.93 -83.51 7.51
C TYR A 250 0.78 -84.80 6.70
N THR A 251 1.54 -84.97 5.62
CA THR A 251 1.49 -86.20 4.81
C THR A 251 1.90 -87.43 5.62
N GLN A 252 2.90 -87.33 6.49
CA GLN A 252 3.33 -88.44 7.34
C GLN A 252 2.23 -88.84 8.32
N GLN A 253 1.60 -87.88 9.00
CA GLN A 253 0.49 -88.14 9.92
C GLN A 253 -0.73 -88.72 9.18
N HIS A 254 -1.08 -88.15 8.03
CA HIS A 254 -2.22 -88.63 7.24
C HIS A 254 -1.99 -90.04 6.69
N LEU A 255 -0.83 -90.31 6.08
CA LEU A 255 -0.50 -91.64 5.54
C LEU A 255 -0.39 -92.70 6.64
N ALA A 256 0.14 -92.35 7.81
CA ALA A 256 0.22 -93.25 8.96
C ALA A 256 -1.16 -93.78 9.39
N ASN A 257 -2.20 -92.94 9.31
CA ASN A 257 -3.57 -93.33 9.67
C ASN A 257 -4.35 -93.92 8.47
N LEU A 258 -4.06 -93.47 7.25
CA LEU A 258 -4.75 -93.92 6.04
C LEU A 258 -4.48 -95.41 5.77
N VAL A 259 -3.22 -95.85 5.86
CA VAL A 259 -2.85 -97.23 5.52
C VAL A 259 -3.61 -98.24 6.42
N PRO A 260 -3.54 -98.17 7.76
CA PRO A 260 -4.31 -99.08 8.63
C PRO A 260 -5.83 -98.98 8.41
N SER A 261 -6.36 -97.78 8.18
CA SER A 261 -7.80 -97.57 7.95
C SER A 261 -8.27 -98.23 6.66
N LEU A 262 -7.54 -98.06 5.54
CA LEU A 262 -7.83 -98.71 4.27
C LEU A 262 -7.68 -100.23 4.38
N PHE A 263 -6.63 -100.73 5.02
CA PHE A 263 -6.46 -102.17 5.25
C PHE A 263 -7.62 -102.75 6.07
N THR A 264 -8.07 -102.03 7.10
CA THR A 264 -9.23 -102.46 7.92
C THR A 264 -10.52 -102.42 7.09
N SER A 265 -10.76 -101.36 6.33
CA SER A 265 -11.95 -101.24 5.46
C SER A 265 -11.98 -102.34 4.40
N LEU A 266 -10.89 -102.58 3.68
CA LEU A 266 -10.78 -103.65 2.69
C LEU A 266 -10.96 -105.03 3.31
N ARG A 267 -10.46 -105.24 4.55
CA ARG A 267 -10.67 -106.48 5.30
C ARG A 267 -12.14 -106.65 5.70
N CYS A 268 -12.80 -105.59 6.18
CA CYS A 268 -14.23 -105.61 6.52
C CYS A 268 -15.12 -105.83 5.29
N HIS A 269 -14.73 -105.34 4.11
CA HIS A 269 -15.44 -105.56 2.86
C HIS A 269 -15.14 -106.94 2.23
N GLY A 270 -14.33 -107.78 2.87
CA GLY A 270 -14.07 -109.15 2.43
C GLY A 270 -13.12 -109.30 1.24
N PHE A 271 -12.41 -108.24 0.85
CA PHE A 271 -11.42 -108.29 -0.25
C PHE A 271 -10.16 -109.10 0.12
N PHE A 272 -9.82 -109.16 1.40
CA PHE A 272 -8.77 -110.05 1.91
C PHE A 272 -9.40 -111.37 2.34
N THR A 273 -9.47 -112.32 1.42
CA THR A 273 -9.85 -113.71 1.75
C THR A 273 -8.62 -114.46 2.25
N ASP A 274 -8.78 -115.28 3.28
CA ASP A 274 -7.72 -116.22 3.67
C ASP A 274 -7.56 -117.26 2.56
N VAL A 275 -6.36 -117.35 1.99
CA VAL A 275 -6.02 -118.28 0.89
C VAL A 275 -6.35 -119.71 1.29
N LEU A 276 -6.10 -120.07 2.55
CA LEU A 276 -6.40 -121.40 3.06
C LEU A 276 -7.90 -121.64 3.17
N GLN A 277 -8.67 -120.65 3.64
CA GLN A 277 -10.13 -120.76 3.70
C GLN A 277 -10.71 -120.91 2.29
N HIS A 278 -10.24 -120.11 1.34
CA HIS A 278 -10.70 -120.19 -0.05
C HIS A 278 -10.34 -121.55 -0.69
N GLU A 279 -9.11 -122.05 -0.51
CA GLU A 279 -8.70 -123.37 -1.01
C GLU A 279 -9.50 -124.52 -0.38
N VAL A 280 -9.82 -124.44 0.90
CA VAL A 280 -10.68 -125.41 1.56
C VAL A 280 -12.10 -125.35 0.98
N GLU A 281 -12.65 -124.15 0.79
CA GLU A 281 -13.98 -123.95 0.23
C GLU A 281 -14.08 -124.38 -1.25
N THR A 282 -13.07 -124.12 -2.07
CA THR A 282 -13.10 -124.42 -3.51
C THR A 282 -12.63 -125.82 -3.87
N ASN A 283 -11.66 -126.38 -3.15
CA ASN A 283 -11.05 -127.66 -3.52
C ASN A 283 -11.45 -128.78 -2.56
N PHE A 284 -11.31 -128.56 -1.25
CA PHE A 284 -11.52 -129.62 -0.25
C PHE A 284 -13.00 -129.93 -0.02
N LEU A 285 -13.85 -128.92 0.17
CA LEU A 285 -15.29 -129.14 0.43
C LEU A 285 -15.98 -129.84 -0.76
N PRO A 286 -15.76 -129.47 -2.03
CA PRO A 286 -16.34 -130.21 -3.16
C PRO A 286 -15.82 -131.64 -3.26
N TRP A 287 -14.53 -131.86 -3.01
CA TRP A 287 -13.97 -133.22 -2.97
C TRP A 287 -14.61 -134.07 -1.86
N LEU A 288 -14.71 -133.53 -0.64
CA LEU A 288 -15.32 -134.22 0.50
C LEU A 288 -16.80 -134.50 0.25
N MET A 289 -17.54 -133.52 -0.28
CA MET A 289 -18.95 -133.69 -0.64
C MET A 289 -19.12 -134.75 -1.72
N ASN A 290 -18.22 -134.82 -2.70
CA ASN A 290 -18.25 -135.87 -3.73
C ASN A 290 -17.99 -137.26 -3.15
N GLU A 291 -17.01 -137.44 -2.26
CA GLU A 291 -16.77 -138.71 -1.56
C GLU A 291 -17.95 -139.12 -0.65
N VAL A 292 -18.55 -138.16 0.06
CA VAL A 292 -19.77 -138.40 0.84
C VAL A 292 -20.94 -138.80 -0.07
N HIS A 293 -21.11 -138.14 -1.22
CA HIS A 293 -22.10 -138.54 -2.22
C HIS A 293 -21.82 -139.95 -2.78
N CYS A 294 -20.58 -140.28 -3.14
CA CYS A 294 -20.22 -141.62 -3.61
C CYS A 294 -20.50 -142.71 -2.56
N THR A 295 -20.18 -142.48 -1.29
CA THR A 295 -20.47 -143.44 -0.21
C THR A 295 -21.98 -143.54 0.10
N ALA A 296 -22.71 -142.43 0.01
CA ALA A 296 -24.18 -142.42 0.12
C ALA A 296 -24.82 -143.17 -1.05
N ASP A 297 -24.34 -142.97 -2.28
CA ASP A 297 -24.79 -143.67 -3.49
C ASP A 297 -24.45 -145.16 -3.45
N GLN A 298 -23.26 -145.53 -2.97
CA GLN A 298 -22.92 -146.93 -2.70
C GLN A 298 -23.84 -147.55 -1.65
N ARG A 299 -24.18 -146.83 -0.57
CA ARG A 299 -25.16 -147.30 0.42
C ARG A 299 -26.57 -147.39 -0.15
N HIS A 300 -26.99 -146.42 -0.97
CA HIS A 300 -28.30 -146.42 -1.61
C HIS A 300 -28.40 -147.56 -2.64
N SER A 301 -27.37 -147.80 -3.44
CA SER A 301 -27.25 -148.92 -4.36
C SER A 301 -27.25 -150.26 -3.62
N SER A 302 -26.50 -150.37 -2.50
CA SER A 302 -26.48 -151.58 -1.67
C SER A 302 -27.85 -151.86 -1.05
N ARG A 303 -28.56 -150.83 -0.56
CA ARG A 303 -29.95 -150.96 -0.10
C ARG A 303 -30.90 -151.32 -1.22
N SER A 304 -30.79 -150.69 -2.39
CA SER A 304 -31.60 -150.99 -3.57
C SER A 304 -31.41 -152.44 -4.06
N VAL A 305 -30.20 -153.00 -3.98
CA VAL A 305 -29.93 -154.42 -4.29
C VAL A 305 -30.53 -155.35 -3.24
N LEU A 306 -30.48 -154.99 -1.96
CA LEU A 306 -31.13 -155.77 -0.89
C LEU A 306 -32.66 -155.72 -0.95
N ASP A 307 -33.23 -154.57 -1.32
CA ASP A 307 -34.68 -154.38 -1.45
C ASP A 307 -35.22 -154.84 -2.83
N GLY A 308 -34.33 -155.04 -3.81
CA GLY A 308 -34.65 -155.32 -5.22
C GLY A 308 -34.39 -156.77 -5.65
N LYS A 309 -35.05 -157.75 -5.02
CA LYS A 309 -35.53 -159.02 -5.64
C LYS A 309 -36.15 -159.97 -4.59
N ARG A 310 -37.46 -159.86 -4.42
CA ARG A 310 -38.38 -161.01 -4.31
C ARG A 310 -39.65 -160.68 -5.09
N VAL A 311 -39.58 -160.92 -6.39
CA VAL A 311 -40.76 -161.33 -7.17
C VAL A 311 -40.62 -162.85 -7.25
N THR A 312 -41.69 -163.54 -6.84
CA THR A 312 -41.81 -164.91 -6.30
C THR A 312 -41.52 -165.04 -4.81
#